data_AF-A0A7S3ADT0-F1
#
_entry.id   AF-A0A7S3ADT0-F1
#
_cell.length_a   1.000
_cell.length_b   1.000
_cell.length_c   1.000
_cell.angle_alpha   90.00
_cell.angle_beta   90.00
_cell.angle_gamma   90.00
#
_symmetry.space_group_name_H-M   'P 1'
#
loop_
_entity.id
_entity.type
_entity.pdbx_description
1 polymer ?
#
loop_
_entity_poly.entity_id
_entity_poly.type
_entity_poly.pdbx_seq_one_letter_code
_entity_poly.pdbx_strand_id
1 'polypeptide(L)'
;HDGVLHVSHSLCPHEVLRCNDLNGRCEFAYSTRLKGCDPLLRGGSQAIQVAGWLLGVAHTTKMLTPVEMVQANRTAVDREYQHRFFLLEPAPPFAMRALSAPFSFPPAFGNEVDLIQFCSGIGLTEGNTSLTITYGVGDCIAMKLTLPTEQVLSQLVGNGTATSAEACGKRWCIAGQCHRGKVGSGSQSQLSPGRERCMADRV
;
A
#
# COMPACT_ATOMS: atom_id res chain seq x y z
N HIS A 1 -1.47 17.69 -22.53
CA HIS A 1 -1.73 17.79 -21.08
C HIS A 1 -2.52 19.08 -20.90
N ASP A 2 -3.77 19.02 -20.46
CA ASP A 2 -4.70 20.18 -20.48
C ASP A 2 -4.48 21.15 -19.31
N GLY A 3 -3.30 21.13 -18.71
CA GLY A 3 -2.96 21.94 -17.54
C GLY A 3 -3.59 21.47 -16.22
N VAL A 4 -4.17 20.25 -16.20
CA VAL A 4 -4.95 19.75 -15.05
C VAL A 4 -4.40 18.41 -14.57
N LEU A 5 -4.10 18.34 -13.28
CA LEU A 5 -3.77 17.13 -12.54
C LEU A 5 -4.95 16.73 -11.65
N HIS A 6 -5.30 15.45 -11.65
CA HIS A 6 -6.24 14.88 -10.69
C HIS A 6 -5.47 14.11 -9.62
N VAL A 7 -5.67 14.48 -8.36
CA VAL A 7 -4.93 13.93 -7.22
C VAL A 7 -5.91 13.24 -6.27
N SER A 8 -5.70 11.96 -6.03
CA SER A 8 -6.40 11.22 -4.97
C SER A 8 -5.98 11.76 -3.60
N HIS A 9 -6.86 12.47 -2.92
CA HIS A 9 -6.60 13.09 -1.61
C HIS A 9 -6.91 12.15 -0.44
N SER A 10 -8.05 11.47 -0.50
CA SER A 10 -8.46 10.45 0.47
C SER A 10 -9.09 9.27 -0.29
N LEU A 11 -9.11 8.07 0.31
CA LEU A 11 -9.56 6.83 -0.37
C LEU A 11 -10.88 6.27 0.16
N CYS A 12 -11.34 6.68 1.35
CA CYS A 12 -12.65 6.31 1.88
C CYS A 12 -13.24 7.42 2.78
N PRO A 13 -14.11 8.30 2.26
CA PRO A 13 -14.54 8.37 0.85
C PRO A 13 -13.35 8.62 -0.09
N HIS A 14 -13.46 8.19 -1.35
CA HIS A 14 -12.46 8.54 -2.36
C HIS A 14 -12.73 9.97 -2.83
N GLU A 15 -11.84 10.88 -2.43
CA GLU A 15 -11.93 12.30 -2.76
C GLU A 15 -10.81 12.67 -3.72
N VAL A 16 -11.18 13.34 -4.80
CA VAL A 16 -10.26 13.76 -5.85
C VAL A 16 -10.18 15.28 -5.87
N LEU A 17 -8.95 15.78 -5.78
CA LEU A 17 -8.64 17.18 -6.02
C LEU A 17 -8.30 17.38 -7.50
N ARG A 18 -8.78 18.49 -8.06
CA ARG A 18 -8.36 18.99 -9.36
C ARG A 18 -7.36 20.10 -9.12
N CYS A 19 -6.12 19.89 -9.53
CA CYS A 19 -5.01 20.81 -9.36
C CYS A 19 -4.59 21.39 -10.72
N ASN A 20 -4.42 22.71 -10.78
CA ASN A 20 -3.79 23.37 -11.93
C ASN A 20 -2.27 23.13 -11.86
N ASP A 21 -1.68 22.57 -12.91
CA ASP A 21 -0.26 22.19 -12.91
C ASP A 21 0.71 23.37 -13.04
N LEU A 22 0.22 24.54 -13.48
CA LEU A 22 1.03 25.75 -13.63
C LEU A 22 1.17 26.55 -12.32
N ASN A 23 0.10 26.62 -11.52
CA ASN A 23 0.08 27.44 -10.30
C ASN A 23 -0.14 26.63 -9.00
N GLY A 24 -0.33 25.32 -9.09
CA GLY A 24 -0.48 24.42 -7.95
C GLY A 24 -1.78 24.59 -7.16
N ARG A 25 -2.73 25.44 -7.60
CA ARG A 25 -4.02 25.60 -6.91
C ARG A 25 -4.85 24.34 -7.10
N CYS A 26 -5.32 23.78 -6.00
CA CYS A 26 -6.17 22.61 -5.97
C CYS A 26 -7.57 22.96 -5.46
N GLU A 27 -8.59 22.41 -6.10
CA GLU A 27 -9.98 22.48 -5.67
C GLU A 27 -10.57 21.08 -5.55
N PHE A 28 -11.58 20.92 -4.71
CA PHE A 28 -12.32 19.68 -4.62
C PHE A 28 -13.12 19.44 -5.90
N ALA A 29 -13.01 18.26 -6.50
CA ALA A 29 -13.67 17.95 -7.77
C ALA A 29 -14.70 16.82 -7.66
N TYR A 30 -14.35 15.71 -7.01
CA TYR A 30 -15.22 14.53 -6.95
C TYR A 30 -15.18 13.85 -5.58
N SER A 31 -16.32 13.30 -5.16
CA SER A 31 -16.44 12.38 -4.02
C SER A 31 -17.12 11.10 -4.47
N THR A 32 -16.51 9.96 -4.20
CA THR A 32 -17.17 8.66 -4.36
C THR A 32 -16.92 7.81 -3.12
N ARG A 33 -17.74 6.79 -2.88
CA ARG A 33 -17.52 5.88 -1.76
C ARG A 33 -17.85 4.45 -2.15
N LEU A 34 -16.85 3.59 -2.10
CA LEU A 34 -17.06 2.15 -2.18
C LEU A 34 -17.76 1.68 -0.90
N LYS A 35 -18.85 0.91 -1.03
CA LYS A 35 -19.57 0.37 0.13
C LYS A 35 -18.63 -0.52 0.96
N GLY A 36 -18.55 -0.26 2.26
CA GLY A 36 -17.71 -1.04 3.17
C GLY A 36 -16.21 -0.70 3.11
N CYS A 37 -15.81 0.38 2.43
CA CYS A 37 -14.42 0.82 2.51
C CYS A 37 -14.05 1.23 3.95
N ASP A 38 -12.78 1.00 4.31
CA ASP A 38 -12.24 1.33 5.62
C ASP A 38 -11.90 2.83 5.69
N PRO A 39 -12.48 3.62 6.62
CA PRO A 39 -12.19 5.06 6.76
C PRO A 39 -10.73 5.32 7.19
N LEU A 40 -9.99 4.31 7.66
CA LEU A 40 -8.57 4.40 7.97
C LEU A 40 -7.67 4.13 6.76
N LEU A 41 -8.24 3.83 5.59
CA LEU A 41 -7.47 3.61 4.38
C LEU A 41 -6.76 4.92 3.97
N ARG A 42 -5.46 4.82 3.70
CA ARG A 42 -4.60 5.93 3.28
C ARG A 42 -3.88 5.54 1.99
N GLY A 43 -3.63 6.52 1.14
CA GLY A 43 -2.82 6.34 -0.07
C GLY A 43 -1.42 5.85 0.26
N GLY A 44 -0.83 5.05 -0.63
CA GLY A 44 0.57 4.65 -0.59
C GLY A 44 1.28 5.15 -1.84
N SER A 45 1.17 4.39 -2.92
CA SER A 45 1.81 4.70 -4.20
C SER A 45 0.92 5.52 -5.13
N GLN A 46 1.53 6.06 -6.20
CA GLN A 46 0.80 6.46 -7.39
C GLN A 46 -0.05 5.31 -7.95
N ALA A 47 -1.16 5.64 -8.60
CA ALA A 47 -1.92 4.68 -9.38
C ALA A 47 -1.33 4.56 -10.80
N ILE A 48 -1.38 3.36 -11.38
CA ILE A 48 -0.90 3.08 -12.75
C ILE A 48 -2.01 2.48 -13.58
N GLN A 49 -1.97 2.68 -14.90
CA GLN A 49 -2.98 2.12 -15.80
C GLN A 49 -2.71 0.63 -16.05
N VAL A 50 -3.70 -0.23 -15.77
CA VAL A 50 -3.64 -1.68 -15.98
C VAL A 50 -4.98 -2.16 -16.53
N ALA A 51 -4.97 -2.80 -17.71
CA ALA A 51 -6.17 -3.39 -18.33
C ALA A 51 -7.39 -2.43 -18.39
N GLY A 52 -7.16 -1.15 -18.66
CA GLY A 52 -8.21 -0.13 -18.73
C GLY A 52 -8.65 0.47 -17.39
N TRP A 53 -8.01 0.09 -16.28
CA TRP A 53 -8.29 0.60 -14.93
C TRP A 53 -7.07 1.34 -14.36
N LEU A 54 -7.27 2.08 -13.27
CA LEU A 54 -6.16 2.59 -12.45
C LEU A 54 -5.98 1.68 -11.23
N LEU A 55 -4.82 1.05 -11.14
CA LEU A 55 -4.43 0.19 -10.02
C LEU A 55 -3.52 0.97 -9.07
N GLY A 56 -3.77 0.91 -7.78
CA GLY A 56 -2.89 1.48 -6.75
C GLY A 56 -2.75 0.59 -5.52
N VAL A 57 -1.84 0.98 -4.62
CA VAL A 57 -1.65 0.34 -3.32
C VAL A 57 -1.92 1.36 -2.21
N ALA A 58 -2.79 0.97 -1.29
CA ALA A 58 -3.14 1.72 -0.10
C ALA A 58 -2.69 0.95 1.14
N HIS A 59 -2.77 1.58 2.31
CA HIS A 59 -2.57 0.91 3.59
C HIS A 59 -3.56 1.40 4.64
N THR A 60 -3.81 0.57 5.64
CA THR A 60 -4.43 0.93 6.92
C THR A 60 -3.40 0.74 8.02
N THR A 61 -3.41 1.64 8.99
CA THR A 61 -2.59 1.52 10.19
C THR A 61 -3.41 0.89 11.30
N LYS A 62 -3.01 -0.30 11.75
CA LYS A 62 -3.55 -0.92 12.94
C LYS A 62 -2.67 -0.56 14.14
N MET A 63 -3.29 0.00 15.16
CA MET A 63 -2.62 0.28 16.43
C MET A 63 -2.59 -1.02 17.25
N LEU A 64 -1.40 -1.52 17.58
CA LEU A 64 -1.24 -2.74 18.38
C LEU A 64 -1.23 -2.44 19.87
N THR A 65 -0.69 -1.28 20.24
CA THR A 65 -0.68 -0.79 21.61
C THR A 65 -1.84 0.19 21.83
N PRO A 66 -2.69 -0.02 22.86
CA PRO A 66 -3.73 0.94 23.21
C PRO A 66 -3.13 2.34 23.43
N VAL A 67 -3.79 3.38 22.89
CA VAL A 67 -3.32 4.78 22.95
C VAL A 67 -3.04 5.22 24.38
N GLU A 68 -3.86 4.77 25.33
CA GLU A 68 -3.72 5.05 26.77
C GLU A 68 -2.38 4.54 27.33
N MET A 69 -1.92 3.36 26.89
CA MET A 69 -0.64 2.80 27.32
C MET A 69 0.56 3.53 26.71
N VAL A 70 0.44 4.02 25.48
CA VAL A 70 1.47 4.83 24.81
C VAL A 70 1.66 6.15 25.57
N GLN A 71 0.57 6.80 25.97
CA GLN A 71 0.63 8.06 26.72
C GLN A 71 1.23 7.87 28.11
N ALA A 72 0.88 6.77 28.79
CA ALA A 72 1.39 6.47 30.12
C ALA A 72 2.89 6.13 30.12
N ASN A 73 3.36 5.36 29.15
CA ASN A 73 4.72 4.81 29.17
C ASN A 73 5.71 5.51 28.21
N ARG A 74 5.26 6.49 27.40
CA ARG A 74 6.04 7.14 26.34
C ARG A 74 6.74 6.14 25.41
N THR A 75 6.23 4.93 25.31
CA THR A 75 6.75 3.91 24.41
C THR A 75 6.38 4.27 22.98
N ALA A 76 7.19 3.83 22.02
CA ALA A 76 6.82 3.92 20.61
C ALA A 76 5.45 3.25 20.42
N VAL A 77 4.61 3.87 19.60
CA VAL A 77 3.34 3.26 19.20
C VAL A 77 3.68 2.07 18.31
N ASP A 78 3.36 0.85 18.75
CA ASP A 78 3.42 -0.31 17.87
C ASP A 78 2.29 -0.17 16.85
N ARG A 79 2.69 0.03 15.59
CA ARG A 79 1.79 0.14 14.44
C ARG A 79 2.08 -1.02 13.52
N GLU A 80 1.02 -1.61 12.97
CA GLU A 80 1.09 -2.58 11.88
C GLU A 80 0.46 -1.95 10.64
N TYR A 81 1.20 -1.95 9.53
CA TYR A 81 0.73 -1.44 8.25
C TYR A 81 0.19 -2.62 7.43
N GLN A 82 -1.09 -2.55 7.09
CA GLN A 82 -1.74 -3.55 6.24
C GLN A 82 -2.11 -2.95 4.91
N HIS A 83 -1.56 -3.50 3.84
CA HIS A 83 -1.72 -3.01 2.49
C HIS A 83 -2.96 -3.59 1.82
N ARG A 84 -3.52 -2.86 0.87
CA ARG A 84 -4.56 -3.34 -0.05
C ARG A 84 -4.29 -2.81 -1.44
N PHE A 85 -4.55 -3.63 -2.45
CA PHE A 85 -4.70 -3.14 -3.81
C PHE A 85 -6.07 -2.47 -3.94
N PHE A 86 -6.16 -1.42 -4.74
CA PHE A 86 -7.42 -0.79 -5.10
C PHE A 86 -7.49 -0.56 -6.61
N LEU A 87 -8.70 -0.63 -7.17
CA LEU A 87 -8.99 -0.24 -8.55
C LEU A 87 -9.88 0.99 -8.59
N LEU A 88 -9.50 1.96 -9.41
CA LEU A 88 -10.30 3.13 -9.76
C LEU A 88 -10.66 3.11 -11.25
N GLU A 89 -11.78 3.73 -11.58
CA GLU A 89 -12.10 4.08 -12.97
C GLU A 89 -11.03 5.02 -13.56
N PRO A 90 -10.68 4.87 -14.85
CA PRO A 90 -9.68 5.72 -15.50
C PRO A 90 -10.18 7.14 -15.81
N ALA A 91 -11.48 7.38 -15.66
CA ALA A 91 -12.13 8.64 -15.98
C ALA A 91 -12.91 9.17 -14.77
N PRO A 92 -13.16 10.49 -14.69
CA PRO A 92 -14.03 11.07 -13.67
C PRO A 92 -15.37 10.32 -13.53
N PRO A 93 -15.85 10.08 -12.30
CA PRO A 93 -15.35 10.64 -11.03
C PRO A 93 -14.20 9.84 -10.40
N PHE A 94 -13.55 8.95 -11.16
CA PHE A 94 -12.50 8.03 -10.71
C PHE A 94 -13.00 7.12 -9.58
N ALA A 95 -14.21 6.57 -9.71
CA ALA A 95 -14.82 5.81 -8.63
C ALA A 95 -13.98 4.59 -8.27
N MET A 96 -13.80 4.35 -6.96
CA MET A 96 -13.20 3.09 -6.50
C MET A 96 -14.18 1.94 -6.71
N ARG A 97 -13.73 0.91 -7.44
CA ARG A 97 -14.57 -0.24 -7.82
C ARG A 97 -14.27 -1.51 -7.02
N ALA A 98 -13.02 -1.68 -6.60
CA ALA A 98 -12.61 -2.87 -5.87
C ALA A 98 -11.46 -2.58 -4.89
N LEU A 99 -11.39 -3.41 -3.85
CA LEU A 99 -10.31 -3.51 -2.88
C LEU A 99 -9.93 -4.98 -2.71
N SER A 100 -8.64 -5.27 -2.58
CA SER A 100 -8.20 -6.61 -2.20
C SER A 100 -8.44 -6.87 -0.71
N ALA A 101 -8.29 -8.13 -0.31
CA ALA A 101 -8.04 -8.47 1.09
C ALA A 101 -6.76 -7.75 1.61
N PRO A 102 -6.66 -7.47 2.91
CA PRO A 102 -5.45 -6.92 3.50
C PRO A 102 -4.27 -7.89 3.38
N PHE A 103 -3.08 -7.37 3.14
CA PHE A 103 -1.83 -8.13 3.09
C PHE A 103 -0.65 -7.34 3.68
N SER A 104 0.43 -8.04 4.02
CA SER A 104 1.73 -7.44 4.36
C SER A 104 2.76 -7.80 3.31
N PHE A 105 3.76 -6.96 3.10
CA PHE A 105 4.91 -7.33 2.26
C PHE A 105 5.82 -8.34 2.99
N PRO A 106 6.68 -9.07 2.25
CA PRO A 106 7.68 -9.93 2.86
C PRO A 106 8.55 -9.19 3.90
N PRO A 107 8.83 -9.79 5.06
CA PRO A 107 9.69 -9.19 6.07
C PRO A 107 11.14 -9.14 5.61
N ALA A 108 11.90 -8.17 6.14
CA ALA A 108 13.34 -8.03 5.96
C ALA A 108 14.13 -8.44 7.21
N PHE A 109 13.62 -8.17 8.42
CA PHE A 109 14.38 -8.34 9.67
C PHE A 109 13.96 -9.57 10.51
N GLY A 110 12.73 -10.05 10.31
CA GLY A 110 12.11 -11.10 11.13
C GLY A 110 11.64 -10.64 12.52
N ASN A 111 11.41 -9.34 12.74
CA ASN A 111 11.07 -8.77 14.05
C ASN A 111 10.04 -7.63 13.95
N GLU A 112 9.81 -6.88 15.04
CA GLU A 112 8.83 -5.79 15.11
C GLU A 112 9.07 -4.64 14.14
N VAL A 113 10.31 -4.47 13.64
CA VAL A 113 10.66 -3.48 12.61
C VAL A 113 9.90 -3.76 11.31
N ASP A 114 9.56 -5.02 11.03
CA ASP A 114 8.78 -5.41 9.85
C ASP A 114 7.29 -5.05 9.91
N LEU A 115 6.78 -4.58 11.05
CA LEU A 115 5.39 -4.16 11.19
C LEU A 115 5.11 -2.83 10.47
N ILE A 116 6.15 -2.02 10.25
CA ILE A 116 6.08 -0.77 9.50
C ILE A 116 6.55 -1.03 8.08
N GLN A 117 5.61 -1.05 7.14
CA GLN A 117 5.92 -1.21 5.72
C GLN A 117 5.19 -0.15 4.92
N PHE A 118 5.88 0.51 4.00
CA PHE A 118 5.30 1.58 3.21
C PHE A 118 5.56 1.37 1.72
N CYS A 119 4.49 1.19 0.94
CA CYS A 119 4.60 1.09 -0.52
C CYS A 119 5.00 2.45 -1.10
N SER A 120 6.21 2.56 -1.64
CA SER A 120 6.75 3.80 -2.21
C SER A 120 6.43 3.96 -3.69
N GLY A 121 6.18 2.86 -4.41
CA GLY A 121 5.90 2.94 -5.83
C GLY A 121 5.47 1.60 -6.42
N ILE A 122 4.73 1.68 -7.52
CA ILE A 122 4.37 0.53 -8.35
C ILE A 122 4.60 0.85 -9.83
N GLY A 123 4.88 -0.17 -10.63
CA GLY A 123 5.08 -0.04 -12.06
C GLY A 123 4.93 -1.38 -12.78
N LEU A 124 4.47 -1.33 -14.03
CA LEU A 124 4.42 -2.49 -14.89
C LEU A 124 5.80 -2.77 -15.50
N THR A 125 6.15 -4.04 -15.61
CA THR A 125 7.37 -4.54 -16.24
C THR A 125 7.04 -5.68 -17.20
N GLU A 126 8.01 -6.10 -18.02
CA GLU A 126 7.88 -7.29 -18.89
C GLU A 126 6.64 -7.25 -19.80
N GLY A 127 6.40 -6.11 -20.46
CA GLY A 127 5.25 -5.95 -21.34
C GLY A 127 3.90 -6.06 -20.61
N ASN A 128 3.82 -5.52 -19.39
CA ASN A 128 2.62 -5.48 -18.53
C ASN A 128 2.22 -6.82 -17.89
N THR A 129 3.03 -7.86 -18.04
CA THR A 129 2.77 -9.18 -17.44
C THR A 129 3.13 -9.26 -15.97
N SER A 130 4.00 -8.34 -15.52
CA SER A 130 4.50 -8.28 -14.15
C SER A 130 4.29 -6.89 -13.54
N LEU A 131 3.86 -6.86 -12.28
CA LEU A 131 3.80 -5.67 -11.44
C LEU A 131 5.01 -5.66 -10.51
N THR A 132 5.84 -4.63 -10.62
CA THR A 132 6.91 -4.33 -9.68
C THR A 132 6.39 -3.37 -8.62
N ILE A 133 6.66 -3.68 -7.35
CA ILE A 133 6.34 -2.87 -6.18
C ILE A 133 7.64 -2.56 -5.43
N THR A 134 7.87 -1.29 -5.11
CA THR A 134 8.93 -0.87 -4.19
C THR A 134 8.30 -0.45 -2.86
N TYR A 135 8.95 -0.81 -1.77
CA TYR A 135 8.45 -0.51 -0.43
C TYR A 135 9.59 -0.33 0.57
N GLY A 136 9.37 0.50 1.59
CA GLY A 136 10.25 0.61 2.75
C GLY A 136 9.83 -0.37 3.85
N VAL A 137 10.81 -0.84 4.64
CA VAL A 137 10.57 -1.66 5.83
C VAL A 137 11.25 -0.99 7.03
N GLY A 138 10.49 -0.75 8.09
CA GLY A 138 10.96 -0.16 9.35
C GLY A 138 11.45 1.28 9.25
N ASP A 139 11.14 1.97 8.15
CA ASP A 139 11.82 3.22 7.76
C ASP A 139 13.35 3.10 7.68
N CYS A 140 13.88 1.87 7.50
CA CYS A 140 15.31 1.59 7.49
C CYS A 140 15.83 1.14 6.11
N ILE A 141 15.09 0.25 5.42
CA ILE A 141 15.56 -0.36 4.17
C ILE A 141 14.51 -0.28 3.06
N ALA A 142 14.97 -0.10 1.82
CA ALA A 142 14.15 -0.19 0.63
C ALA A 142 14.20 -1.59 0.02
N MET A 143 13.04 -2.12 -0.33
CA MET A 143 12.82 -3.46 -0.86
C MET A 143 12.05 -3.40 -2.18
N LYS A 144 12.14 -4.47 -2.97
CA LYS A 144 11.39 -4.67 -4.21
C LYS A 144 10.73 -6.04 -4.22
N LEU A 145 9.50 -6.11 -4.75
CA LEU A 145 8.78 -7.33 -5.04
C LEU A 145 8.23 -7.27 -6.47
N THR A 146 8.28 -8.38 -7.19
CA THR A 146 7.65 -8.52 -8.52
C THR A 146 6.59 -9.63 -8.45
N LEU A 147 5.42 -9.34 -8.98
CA LEU A 147 4.24 -10.21 -8.95
C LEU A 147 3.64 -10.32 -10.36
N PRO A 148 3.08 -11.46 -10.76
CA PRO A 148 2.29 -11.53 -11.99
C PRO A 148 1.08 -10.60 -11.91
N THR A 149 0.89 -9.76 -12.92
CA THR A 149 -0.22 -8.77 -12.97
C THR A 149 -1.58 -9.45 -12.83
N GLU A 150 -1.77 -10.60 -13.48
CA GLU A 150 -3.01 -11.38 -13.41
C GLU A 150 -3.36 -11.81 -11.97
N GLN A 151 -2.36 -12.21 -11.18
CA GLN A 151 -2.57 -12.59 -9.77
C GLN A 151 -2.96 -11.41 -8.89
N VAL A 152 -2.48 -10.21 -9.21
CA VAL A 152 -2.89 -9.00 -8.50
C VAL A 152 -4.32 -8.63 -8.86
N LEU A 153 -4.69 -8.72 -10.14
CA LEU A 153 -6.04 -8.41 -10.59
C LEU A 153 -7.08 -9.41 -10.06
N SER A 154 -6.73 -10.69 -9.92
CA SER A 154 -7.66 -11.70 -9.38
C SER A 154 -7.97 -11.51 -7.89
N GLN A 155 -7.16 -10.75 -7.14
CA GLN A 155 -7.42 -10.37 -5.75
C GLN A 155 -8.49 -9.30 -5.59
N LEU A 156 -8.79 -8.56 -6.65
CA LEU A 156 -9.67 -7.40 -6.62
C LEU A 156 -11.10 -7.87 -6.88
N VAL A 157 -11.76 -8.34 -5.82
CA VAL A 157 -13.16 -8.80 -5.89
C VAL A 157 -14.08 -7.60 -6.06
N GLY A 158 -14.74 -7.51 -7.22
CA GLY A 158 -15.86 -6.59 -7.43
C GLY A 158 -17.07 -7.06 -6.61
N ASN A 159 -17.69 -6.13 -5.88
CA ASN A 159 -18.91 -6.28 -5.07
C ASN A 159 -18.71 -6.72 -3.61
N GLY A 160 -18.14 -5.82 -2.80
CA GLY A 160 -18.74 -5.39 -1.52
C GLY A 160 -18.95 -6.42 -0.41
N THR A 161 -18.43 -7.64 -0.54
CA THR A 161 -18.40 -8.63 0.52
C THR A 161 -16.95 -8.83 0.89
N ALA A 162 -16.53 -8.13 1.94
CA ALA A 162 -15.25 -8.41 2.59
C ALA A 162 -15.29 -9.86 3.08
N THR A 163 -14.72 -10.79 2.33
CA THR A 163 -14.47 -12.13 2.85
C THR A 163 -13.37 -12.00 3.90
N SER A 164 -13.70 -12.35 5.13
CA SER A 164 -12.77 -12.29 6.26
C SER A 164 -11.54 -13.16 5.95
N ALA A 165 -10.38 -12.52 5.83
CA ALA A 165 -9.09 -13.15 5.56
C ALA A 165 -8.53 -13.87 6.80
N GLU A 166 -9.28 -14.80 7.39
CA GLU A 166 -8.90 -15.46 8.66
C GLU A 166 -8.03 -16.73 8.49
N ALA A 167 -7.73 -17.18 7.28
CA ALA A 167 -7.17 -18.53 7.08
C ALA A 167 -5.64 -18.62 6.81
N CYS A 168 -4.86 -17.55 6.92
CA CYS A 168 -3.44 -17.62 6.56
C CYS A 168 -2.50 -16.88 7.52
N GLY A 169 -2.00 -17.59 8.52
CA GLY A 169 -0.94 -17.09 9.40
C GLY A 169 0.28 -16.62 8.61
N LYS A 170 0.66 -15.35 8.78
CA LYS A 170 1.95 -14.71 8.40
C LYS A 170 2.48 -14.98 6.98
N ARG A 171 1.67 -15.45 6.04
CA ARG A 171 2.05 -15.73 4.65
C ARG A 171 1.10 -15.00 3.71
N TRP A 172 1.67 -14.52 2.61
CA TRP A 172 0.94 -13.97 1.48
C TRP A 172 -0.06 -15.02 0.97
N CYS A 173 -1.36 -14.73 1.07
CA CYS A 173 -2.39 -15.66 0.62
C CYS A 173 -3.25 -15.06 -0.49
N ILE A 174 -3.31 -15.78 -1.60
CA ILE A 174 -4.16 -15.51 -2.74
C ILE A 174 -5.19 -16.64 -2.79
N ALA A 175 -6.48 -16.33 -2.66
CA ALA A 175 -7.56 -17.34 -2.74
C ALA A 175 -7.35 -18.60 -1.86
N GLY A 176 -6.77 -18.43 -0.67
CA GLY A 176 -6.50 -19.55 0.26
C GLY A 176 -5.20 -20.33 -0.02
N GLN A 177 -4.38 -19.92 -0.99
CA GLN A 177 -3.06 -20.51 -1.26
C GLN A 177 -1.93 -19.59 -0.79
N CYS A 178 -0.97 -20.14 -0.04
CA CYS A 178 0.24 -19.42 0.39
C CYS A 178 1.26 -19.33 -0.75
N HIS A 179 1.65 -18.12 -1.17
CA HIS A 179 2.68 -17.92 -2.20
C HIS A 179 4.01 -17.43 -1.62
N ARG A 180 5.13 -17.92 -2.18
CA ARG A 180 6.47 -17.36 -1.97
C ARG A 180 6.79 -16.40 -3.12
N GLY A 181 6.66 -15.10 -2.89
CA GLY A 181 7.20 -14.11 -3.83
C GLY A 181 8.73 -14.26 -3.93
N LYS A 182 9.30 -14.11 -5.13
CA LYS A 182 10.76 -13.95 -5.27
C LYS A 182 11.11 -12.54 -4.80
N VAL A 183 11.63 -12.45 -3.58
CA VAL A 183 12.22 -11.20 -3.08
C VAL A 183 13.59 -11.06 -3.72
N GLY A 184 13.72 -10.13 -4.66
CA GLY A 184 15.02 -9.75 -5.19
C GLY A 184 15.70 -8.85 -4.18
N SER A 185 16.73 -9.34 -3.48
CA SER A 185 17.63 -8.47 -2.73
C SER A 185 18.33 -7.56 -3.75
N GLY A 186 18.05 -6.26 -3.71
CA GLY A 186 18.98 -5.28 -4.31
C GLY A 186 20.38 -5.56 -3.75
N SER A 187 21.41 -5.45 -4.58
CA SER A 187 22.79 -5.82 -4.25
C SER A 187 23.19 -5.35 -2.84
N GLN A 188 23.19 -6.27 -1.88
CA GLN A 188 23.70 -6.05 -0.54
C GLN A 188 25.22 -6.02 -0.64
N SER A 189 25.83 -4.84 -0.51
CA SER A 189 27.22 -4.76 -0.06
C SER A 189 27.28 -5.43 1.32
N GLN A 190 28.09 -6.48 1.45
CA GLN A 190 28.27 -7.22 2.69
C GLN A 190 28.74 -6.27 3.81
N LEU A 191 27.81 -5.85 4.65
CA LEU A 191 28.09 -5.28 5.96
C LEU A 191 27.73 -6.36 7.00
N SER A 192 28.73 -6.72 7.80
CA SER A 192 28.69 -7.72 8.88
C SER A 192 27.55 -7.44 9.89
N PRO A 193 27.08 -8.44 10.66
CA PRO A 193 26.00 -8.25 11.62
C PRO A 193 26.52 -7.52 12.88
N GLY A 194 26.75 -6.22 12.77
CA GLY A 194 26.74 -5.31 13.89
C GLY A 194 25.29 -5.02 14.27
N ARG A 195 24.94 -5.09 15.55
CA ARG A 195 23.69 -4.51 16.09
C ARG A 195 23.76 -2.98 15.95
N GLU A 196 23.72 -2.47 14.72
CA GLU A 196 23.35 -1.08 14.50
C GLU A 196 21.84 -1.03 14.71
N ARG A 197 21.43 -0.45 15.84
CA ARG A 197 20.06 0.08 15.95
C ARG A 197 19.90 1.00 14.74
N CYS A 198 18.78 0.91 14.03
CA CYS A 198 18.36 2.02 13.18
C CYS A 198 18.31 3.25 14.10
N MET A 199 19.38 4.05 14.09
CA MET A 199 19.51 5.25 14.90
C MET A 199 18.56 6.26 14.28
N ALA A 200 17.34 6.33 14.81
CA ALA A 200 16.55 7.55 14.77
C ALA A 200 17.24 8.55 15.72
N ASP A 201 18.36 9.12 15.28
CA ASP A 201 18.91 10.30 15.92
C ASP A 201 17.89 11.42 15.71
N ARG A 202 17.24 11.81 16.81
CA ARG A 202 16.38 12.98 16.88
C ARG A 202 17.25 14.21 16.60
N VAL A 203 16.92 14.94 15.53
CA VAL A 203 17.27 16.36 15.38
C VAL A 203 16.36 17.17 16.30
#